data_AF-A0A554K402-F1
#
_entry.id   AF-A0A554K402-F1
#
_cell.length_a   1.000
_cell.length_b   1.000
_cell.length_c   1.000
_cell.angle_alpha   90.00
_cell.angle_beta   90.00
_cell.angle_gamma   90.00
#
_symmetry.space_group_name_H-M   'P 1'
#
loop_
_entity.id
_entity.type
_entity.pdbx_description
1 polymer ?
#
loop_
_entity_poly.entity_id
_entity_poly.type
_entity_poly.pdbx_seq_one_letter_code
_entity_poly.pdbx_strand_id
1 'polypeptide(L)'
;MDENTPTYVGVTKALETWTINHSSLSKVNLQQTAEIRRLIEQLNTTFKKLVILNEKLVLANTIRMSTDFDPETDTFTVSAGELTLSTKLKRADQKIPISFREITNGVGYLSGADSTETKEEKGLRLEMERRLEHYYNVAHRVRKLIQKLPGGKGFECCPITRCRNDLIEHVEDNHALYSFGYGSSGPRLRPAHAGLVKYNDEGLIPNTKAFVEALLKKFTS
;
A
#
# COMPACT_ATOMS: atom_id res chain seq x y z
N MET A 1 -4.83 -15.24 5.17
CA MET A 1 -4.17 -14.48 4.09
C MET A 1 -4.64 -15.07 2.79
N ASP A 2 -5.21 -14.23 1.92
CA ASP A 2 -5.69 -14.62 0.60
C ASP A 2 -4.53 -15.13 -0.28
N GLU A 3 -4.80 -16.08 -1.19
CA GLU A 3 -3.82 -16.64 -2.14
C GLU A 3 -3.16 -15.56 -3.02
N ASN A 4 -3.80 -14.40 -3.12
CA ASN A 4 -3.33 -13.25 -3.88
C ASN A 4 -2.31 -12.35 -3.14
N THR A 5 -1.94 -12.69 -1.90
CA THR A 5 -0.99 -11.88 -1.12
C THR A 5 0.43 -12.03 -1.69
N PRO A 6 1.07 -10.96 -2.19
CA PRO A 6 2.39 -11.06 -2.81
C PRO A 6 3.44 -11.52 -1.79
N THR A 7 4.35 -12.38 -2.24
CA THR A 7 5.41 -12.97 -1.41
C THR A 7 6.76 -12.86 -2.08
N TYR A 8 7.78 -12.52 -1.30
CA TYR A 8 9.16 -12.42 -1.76
C TYR A 8 9.91 -13.76 -1.77
N VAL A 9 9.30 -14.86 -1.31
CA VAL A 9 9.95 -16.18 -1.22
C VAL A 9 10.45 -16.64 -2.59
N GLY A 10 9.64 -16.47 -3.64
CA GLY A 10 10.05 -16.79 -5.02
C GLY A 10 11.21 -15.92 -5.51
N VAL A 11 11.23 -14.64 -5.14
CA VAL A 11 12.29 -13.70 -5.51
C VAL A 11 13.62 -14.10 -4.89
N THR A 12 13.63 -14.46 -3.60
CA THR A 12 14.87 -14.89 -2.92
C THR A 12 15.48 -16.12 -3.60
N LYS A 13 14.64 -17.10 -3.96
CA LYS A 13 15.08 -18.29 -4.72
C LYS A 13 15.62 -17.92 -6.10
N ALA A 14 14.90 -17.07 -6.84
CA ALA A 14 15.33 -16.62 -8.16
C ALA A 14 16.68 -15.88 -8.10
N LEU A 15 16.88 -15.02 -7.10
CA LEU A 15 18.15 -14.32 -6.88
C LEU A 15 19.30 -15.29 -6.54
N GLU A 16 19.04 -16.32 -5.73
CA GLU A 16 20.03 -17.37 -5.43
C GLU A 16 20.43 -18.12 -6.72
N THR A 17 19.46 -18.59 -7.49
CA THR A 17 19.71 -19.26 -8.79
C THR A 17 20.46 -18.34 -9.75
N TRP A 18 20.07 -17.07 -9.86
CA TRP A 18 20.75 -16.08 -10.69
C TRP A 18 22.20 -15.91 -10.26
N THR A 19 22.47 -15.83 -8.96
CA THR A 19 23.82 -15.68 -8.41
C THR A 19 24.70 -16.90 -8.73
N ILE A 20 24.14 -18.11 -8.62
CA ILE A 20 24.85 -19.36 -8.96
C ILE A 20 25.20 -19.42 -10.45
N ASN A 21 24.25 -19.04 -11.32
CA ASN A 21 24.44 -19.04 -12.78
C ASN A 21 25.44 -17.98 -13.26
N HIS A 22 25.73 -16.97 -12.43
CA HIS A 22 26.74 -15.95 -12.70
C HIS A 22 27.97 -16.18 -11.79
N SER A 23 28.56 -17.37 -11.86
CA SER A 23 29.73 -17.76 -11.05
C SER A 23 30.97 -16.87 -11.24
N SER A 24 31.03 -16.08 -12.33
CA SER A 24 32.08 -15.11 -12.61
C SER A 24 31.83 -13.70 -12.06
N LEU A 25 30.87 -13.52 -11.14
CA LEU A 25 30.62 -12.22 -10.52
C LEU A 25 31.83 -11.72 -9.72
N SER A 26 32.12 -10.42 -9.84
CA SER A 26 33.13 -9.78 -9.00
C SER A 26 32.73 -9.82 -7.52
N LYS A 27 33.71 -9.73 -6.61
CA LYS A 27 33.45 -9.65 -5.16
C LYS A 27 32.46 -8.54 -4.79
N VAL A 28 32.53 -7.40 -5.48
CA VAL A 28 31.61 -6.28 -5.28
C VAL A 28 30.17 -6.67 -5.64
N ASN A 29 29.98 -7.36 -6.77
CA ASN A 29 28.65 -7.80 -7.19
C ASN A 29 28.09 -8.88 -6.26
N LEU A 30 28.92 -9.78 -5.73
CA LEU A 30 28.51 -10.77 -4.72
C LEU A 30 28.06 -10.10 -3.41
N GLN A 31 28.76 -9.06 -2.98
CA GLN A 31 28.33 -8.28 -1.81
C GLN A 31 27.00 -7.55 -2.08
N GLN A 32 26.81 -7.04 -3.29
CA GLN A 32 25.55 -6.41 -3.70
C GLN A 32 24.38 -7.40 -3.74
N THR A 33 24.57 -8.61 -4.26
CA THR A 33 23.50 -9.63 -4.27
C THR A 33 23.13 -10.06 -2.85
N ALA A 34 24.11 -10.23 -1.96
CA ALA A 34 23.85 -10.52 -0.55
C ALA A 34 23.05 -9.38 0.14
N GLU A 35 23.40 -8.12 -0.13
CA GLU A 35 22.66 -6.98 0.40
C GLU A 35 21.25 -6.89 -0.19
N ILE A 36 21.07 -7.14 -1.50
CA ILE A 36 19.75 -7.19 -2.13
C ILE A 36 18.88 -8.25 -1.44
N ARG A 37 19.41 -9.45 -1.20
CA ARG A 37 18.70 -10.52 -0.48
C ARG A 37 18.25 -10.07 0.90
N ARG A 38 19.18 -9.51 1.70
CA ARG A 38 18.87 -9.03 3.06
C ARG A 38 17.75 -7.98 3.05
N LEU A 39 17.78 -7.06 2.09
CA LEU A 39 16.75 -6.03 1.96
C LEU A 39 15.41 -6.61 1.49
N ILE A 40 15.40 -7.63 0.63
CA ILE A 40 14.18 -8.35 0.22
C ILE A 40 13.53 -9.06 1.41
N GLU A 41 14.31 -9.71 2.26
CA GLU A 41 13.82 -10.34 3.49
C GLU A 41 13.25 -9.29 4.46
N GLN A 42 13.90 -8.13 4.56
CA GLN A 42 13.42 -6.98 5.32
C GLN A 42 12.10 -6.42 4.76
N LEU A 43 11.95 -6.34 3.42
CA LEU A 43 10.70 -5.92 2.77
C LEU A 43 9.57 -6.89 3.07
N ASN A 44 9.82 -8.20 2.97
CA ASN A 44 8.81 -9.22 3.27
C ASN A 44 8.30 -9.11 4.71
N THR A 45 9.21 -8.89 5.66
CA THR A 45 8.85 -8.70 7.08
C THR A 45 8.05 -7.42 7.29
N THR A 46 8.48 -6.32 6.68
CA THR A 46 7.79 -5.02 6.78
C THR A 46 6.40 -5.07 6.14
N PHE A 47 6.28 -5.70 4.96
CA PHE A 47 5.02 -5.88 4.26
C PHE A 47 3.99 -6.63 5.11
N LYS A 48 4.36 -7.77 5.70
CA LYS A 48 3.47 -8.54 6.59
C LYS A 48 2.99 -7.71 7.78
N LYS A 49 3.88 -6.95 8.40
CA LYS A 49 3.53 -6.05 9.53
C LYS A 49 2.56 -4.94 9.08
N LEU A 50 2.78 -4.37 7.91
CA LEU A 50 1.90 -3.35 7.33
C LEU A 50 0.51 -3.89 7.01
N VAL A 51 0.40 -5.12 6.48
CA VAL A 51 -0.89 -5.78 6.24
C VAL A 51 -1.66 -5.97 7.56
N ILE A 52 -0.99 -6.46 8.60
CA ILE A 52 -1.61 -6.63 9.93
C ILE A 52 -2.06 -5.28 10.51
N LEU A 53 -1.24 -4.23 10.40
CA LEU A 53 -1.60 -2.89 10.86
C LEU A 53 -2.79 -2.33 10.10
N ASN A 54 -2.83 -2.53 8.77
CA ASN A 54 -3.95 -2.14 7.94
C ASN A 54 -5.24 -2.84 8.35
N GLU A 55 -5.20 -4.15 8.58
CA GLU A 55 -6.37 -4.92 9.07
C GLU A 55 -6.87 -4.37 10.41
N LYS A 56 -5.97 -4.07 11.36
CA LYS A 56 -6.34 -3.46 12.65
C LYS A 56 -7.02 -2.10 12.48
N LEU A 57 -6.47 -1.24 11.62
CA LEU A 57 -7.02 0.09 11.35
C LEU A 57 -8.35 0.02 10.60
N VAL A 58 -8.50 -0.91 9.65
CA VAL A 58 -9.77 -1.18 8.99
C VAL A 58 -10.80 -1.64 10.02
N LEU A 59 -10.49 -2.62 10.87
CA LEU A 59 -11.40 -3.10 11.91
C LEU A 59 -11.81 -1.98 12.87
N ALA A 60 -10.85 -1.21 13.39
CA ALA A 60 -11.11 -0.09 14.29
C ALA A 60 -12.06 0.93 13.64
N ASN A 61 -11.94 1.16 12.34
CA ASN A 61 -12.83 2.05 11.60
C ASN A 61 -14.19 1.43 11.27
N THR A 62 -14.25 0.15 10.92
CA THR A 62 -15.51 -0.57 10.66
C THR A 62 -16.37 -0.65 11.92
N ILE A 63 -15.77 -0.79 13.11
CA ILE A 63 -16.50 -0.71 14.38
C ILE A 63 -17.18 0.66 14.56
N ARG A 64 -16.62 1.73 13.98
CA ARG A 64 -17.20 3.08 14.04
C ARG A 64 -18.25 3.33 12.97
N MET A 65 -18.19 2.63 11.83
CA MET A 65 -19.07 2.84 10.69
C MET A 65 -20.07 1.69 10.53
N SER A 66 -21.33 1.88 10.91
CA SER A 66 -22.40 0.96 10.57
C SER A 66 -23.20 1.49 9.38
N THR A 67 -23.63 0.58 8.52
CA THR A 67 -24.57 0.91 7.45
C THR A 67 -25.78 0.02 7.56
N ASP A 68 -26.94 0.63 7.51
CA ASP A 68 -28.23 -0.06 7.59
C ASP A 68 -29.12 0.41 6.43
N PHE A 69 -29.91 -0.52 5.90
CA PHE A 69 -30.87 -0.22 4.85
C PHE A 69 -32.24 -0.71 5.29
N ASP A 70 -33.16 0.23 5.45
CA ASP A 70 -34.56 -0.04 5.74
C ASP A 70 -35.35 -0.16 4.42
N PRO A 71 -35.77 -1.38 4.03
CA PRO A 71 -36.51 -1.59 2.80
C PRO A 71 -37.94 -1.05 2.83
N GLU A 72 -38.53 -0.83 4.01
CA GLU A 72 -39.90 -0.31 4.13
C GLU A 72 -39.94 1.18 3.82
N THR A 73 -38.92 1.93 4.28
CA THR A 73 -38.83 3.38 4.05
C THR A 73 -37.93 3.76 2.88
N ASP A 74 -37.24 2.77 2.28
CA ASP A 74 -36.21 2.93 1.25
C ASP A 74 -35.10 3.89 1.70
N THR A 75 -34.73 3.80 2.99
CA THR A 75 -33.78 4.69 3.64
C THR A 75 -32.46 3.98 3.86
N PHE A 76 -31.39 4.58 3.38
CA PHE A 76 -30.03 4.16 3.66
C PHE A 76 -29.45 5.02 4.78
N THR A 77 -28.97 4.39 5.84
CA THR A 77 -28.38 5.05 6.99
C THR A 77 -26.92 4.66 7.11
N VAL A 78 -26.05 5.66 7.23
CA VAL A 78 -24.65 5.50 7.60
C VAL A 78 -24.45 6.14 8.96
N SER A 79 -24.05 5.35 9.94
CA SER A 79 -23.67 5.85 11.26
C SER A 79 -22.16 5.77 11.39
N ALA A 80 -21.52 6.87 11.79
CA ALA A 80 -20.10 6.99 12.06
C ALA A 80 -19.89 7.58 13.46
N GLY A 81 -19.80 6.73 14.49
CA GLY A 81 -19.82 7.19 15.89
C GLY A 81 -21.16 7.85 16.25
N GLU A 82 -21.13 9.11 16.68
CA GLU A 82 -22.35 9.90 16.98
C GLU A 82 -23.01 10.52 15.74
N LEU A 83 -22.32 10.56 14.61
CA LEU A 83 -22.86 11.11 13.36
C LEU A 83 -23.74 10.05 12.69
N THR A 84 -25.01 10.36 12.46
CA THR A 84 -25.91 9.52 11.66
C THR A 84 -26.38 10.30 10.43
N LEU A 85 -26.11 9.78 9.25
CA LEU A 85 -26.55 10.31 7.97
C LEU A 85 -27.55 9.34 7.34
N SER A 86 -28.80 9.78 7.22
CA SER A 86 -29.84 9.01 6.55
C SER A 86 -30.22 9.67 5.22
N THR A 87 -30.22 8.89 4.15
CA THR A 87 -30.65 9.31 2.82
C THR A 87 -31.76 8.41 2.35
N LYS A 88 -32.91 9.01 2.00
CA LYS A 88 -34.00 8.31 1.34
C LYS A 88 -33.66 8.12 -0.14
N LEU A 89 -33.64 6.88 -0.59
CA LEU A 89 -33.35 6.53 -1.97
C LEU A 89 -34.60 6.80 -2.82
N LYS A 90 -34.41 7.47 -3.96
CA LYS A 90 -35.47 7.67 -4.96
C LYS A 90 -35.28 6.63 -6.06
N ARG A 91 -35.81 5.43 -5.85
CA ARG A 91 -35.65 4.34 -6.81
C ARG A 91 -36.74 4.36 -7.87
N ALA A 92 -36.37 4.00 -9.10
CA ALA A 92 -37.31 3.82 -10.20
C ALA A 92 -38.20 2.57 -9.99
N ASP A 93 -37.69 1.54 -9.29
CA ASP A 93 -38.45 0.35 -8.91
C ASP A 93 -38.04 -0.12 -7.50
N GLN A 94 -39.03 -0.23 -6.61
CA GLN A 94 -38.89 -0.67 -5.22
C GLN A 94 -38.74 -2.19 -5.07
N LYS A 95 -38.98 -2.98 -6.12
CA LYS A 95 -38.88 -4.45 -6.09
C LYS A 95 -37.49 -4.99 -6.45
N ILE A 96 -36.60 -4.15 -6.99
CA ILE A 96 -35.24 -4.54 -7.36
C ILE A 96 -34.33 -4.49 -6.11
N PRO A 97 -33.71 -5.60 -5.66
CA PRO A 97 -32.80 -5.59 -4.53
C PRO A 97 -31.60 -4.68 -4.78
N ILE A 98 -31.21 -3.89 -3.78
CA ILE A 98 -29.99 -3.10 -3.81
C ILE A 98 -28.86 -3.97 -3.31
N SER A 99 -27.88 -4.27 -4.16
CA SER A 99 -26.60 -4.83 -3.72
C SER A 99 -25.64 -3.67 -3.46
N PHE A 100 -25.31 -3.43 -2.20
CA PHE A 100 -24.19 -2.55 -1.88
C PHE A 100 -22.90 -3.31 -2.23
N ARG A 101 -22.18 -2.87 -3.26
CA ARG A 101 -20.76 -3.22 -3.37
C ARG A 101 -20.09 -2.60 -2.16
N GLU A 102 -19.37 -3.42 -1.39
CA GLU A 102 -18.61 -3.03 -0.20
C GLU A 102 -18.24 -1.56 -0.28
N ILE A 103 -18.84 -0.73 0.59
CA ILE A 103 -18.41 0.65 0.76
C ILE A 103 -16.91 0.58 0.91
N THR A 104 -16.18 1.13 -0.05
CA THR A 104 -14.73 1.00 -0.12
C THR A 104 -14.19 1.37 1.25
N ASN A 105 -13.77 0.37 2.02
CA ASN A 105 -13.36 0.45 3.43
C ASN A 105 -12.01 1.17 3.53
N GLY A 106 -11.98 2.40 3.03
CA GLY A 106 -10.79 3.09 2.59
C GLY A 106 -10.73 4.48 3.20
N VAL A 107 -10.18 4.59 4.41
CA VAL A 107 -10.02 5.87 5.09
C VAL A 107 -8.75 6.55 4.60
N GLY A 108 -8.83 7.86 4.36
CA GLY A 108 -7.66 8.73 4.17
C GLY A 108 -7.61 9.75 5.29
N TYR A 109 -6.42 10.11 5.75
CA TYR A 109 -6.20 11.09 6.81
C TYR A 109 -4.87 11.82 6.59
N LEU A 110 -4.81 13.10 6.95
CA LEU A 110 -3.58 13.88 6.92
C LEU A 110 -2.68 13.48 8.10
N SER A 111 -1.37 13.33 7.85
CA SER A 111 -0.43 13.04 8.94
C SER A 111 -0.47 14.16 9.98
N GLY A 112 -0.54 13.79 11.25
CA GLY A 112 -0.58 14.73 12.37
C GLY A 112 -1.88 15.51 12.56
N ALA A 113 -2.93 15.27 11.77
CA ALA A 113 -4.23 15.92 11.98
C ALA A 113 -4.85 15.52 13.32
N ASP A 114 -5.43 16.51 14.03
CA ASP A 114 -6.20 16.26 15.24
C ASP A 114 -7.57 15.69 14.88
N SER A 115 -7.78 14.46 15.30
CA SER A 115 -8.95 13.64 15.04
C SER A 115 -9.60 13.23 16.36
N THR A 116 -10.88 12.84 16.34
CA THR A 116 -11.60 12.23 17.47
C THR A 116 -11.16 10.77 17.72
N GLU A 117 -9.90 10.46 17.44
CA GLU A 117 -9.32 9.12 17.52
C GLU A 117 -8.86 8.80 18.94
N THR A 118 -8.87 7.51 19.24
CA THR A 118 -8.27 7.04 20.49
C THR A 118 -6.74 7.17 20.43
N LYS A 119 -6.09 7.25 21.60
CA LYS A 119 -4.62 7.23 21.68
C LYS A 119 -4.02 5.98 21.00
N GLU A 120 -4.72 4.86 21.06
CA GLU A 120 -4.32 3.60 20.43
C GLU A 120 -4.34 3.71 18.90
N GLU A 121 -5.43 4.22 18.31
CA GLU A 121 -5.55 4.43 16.86
C GLU A 121 -4.50 5.40 16.33
N LYS A 122 -4.26 6.51 17.05
CA LYS A 122 -3.19 7.46 16.71
C LYS A 122 -1.82 6.78 16.71
N GLY A 123 -1.58 5.88 17.66
CA GLY A 123 -0.36 5.05 17.71
C GLY A 123 -0.24 4.09 16.53
N LEU A 124 -1.32 3.39 16.16
CA LEU A 124 -1.36 2.47 15.02
C LEU A 124 -1.11 3.20 13.69
N ARG A 125 -1.67 4.40 13.51
CA ARG A 125 -1.47 5.24 12.33
C ARG A 125 -0.03 5.72 12.18
N LEU A 126 0.54 6.27 13.26
CA LEU A 126 1.95 6.66 13.28
C LEU A 126 2.89 5.48 12.99
N GLU A 127 2.59 4.29 13.51
CA GLU A 127 3.37 3.11 13.21
C GLU A 127 3.24 2.69 11.73
N MET A 128 2.02 2.73 11.19
CA MET A 128 1.76 2.44 9.77
C MET A 128 2.53 3.41 8.85
N GLU A 129 2.45 4.72 9.11
CA GLU A 129 3.15 5.78 8.35
C GLU A 129 4.65 5.51 8.28
N ARG A 130 5.30 5.38 9.45
CA ARG A 130 6.74 5.13 9.54
C ARG A 130 7.15 3.86 8.82
N ARG A 131 6.35 2.79 8.94
CA ARG A 131 6.64 1.51 8.28
C ARG A 131 6.43 1.60 6.77
N LEU A 132 5.44 2.33 6.30
CA LEU A 132 5.15 2.50 4.88
C LEU A 132 6.24 3.32 4.20
N GLU A 133 6.68 4.41 4.84
CA GLU A 133 7.83 5.19 4.41
C GLU A 133 9.10 4.34 4.33
N HIS A 134 9.38 3.60 5.41
CA HIS A 134 10.53 2.70 5.45
C HIS A 134 10.47 1.64 4.35
N TYR A 135 9.28 1.08 4.10
CA TYR A 135 9.06 0.09 3.04
C TYR A 135 9.43 0.63 1.66
N TYR A 136 8.87 1.76 1.26
CA TYR A 136 9.14 2.34 -0.07
C TYR A 136 10.59 2.80 -0.22
N ASN A 137 11.21 3.28 0.85
CA ASN A 137 12.65 3.61 0.86
C ASN A 137 13.54 2.38 0.65
N VAL A 138 13.26 1.29 1.35
CA VAL A 138 13.99 0.03 1.17
C VAL A 138 13.77 -0.55 -0.23
N ALA A 139 12.53 -0.53 -0.74
CA ALA A 139 12.20 -1.02 -2.07
C ALA A 139 12.94 -0.23 -3.17
N HIS A 140 12.98 1.09 -3.04
CA HIS A 140 13.75 1.94 -3.93
C HIS A 140 15.27 1.67 -3.85
N ARG A 141 15.81 1.42 -2.65
CA ARG A 141 17.22 1.01 -2.47
C ARG A 141 17.52 -0.32 -3.17
N VAL A 142 16.64 -1.32 -3.05
CA VAL A 142 16.76 -2.60 -3.77
C VAL A 142 16.83 -2.36 -5.27
N ARG A 143 15.92 -1.55 -5.83
CA ARG A 143 15.95 -1.15 -7.24
C ARG A 143 17.31 -0.56 -7.64
N LYS A 144 17.84 0.39 -6.86
CA LYS A 144 19.12 1.05 -7.14
C LYS A 144 20.31 0.07 -7.09
N LEU A 145 20.28 -0.91 -6.20
CA LEU A 145 21.32 -1.95 -6.14
C LEU A 145 21.25 -2.87 -7.35
N ILE A 146 20.05 -3.29 -7.76
CA ILE A 146 19.86 -4.13 -8.96
C ILE A 146 20.36 -3.40 -10.21
N GLN A 147 20.13 -2.09 -10.32
CA GLN A 147 20.64 -1.30 -11.44
C GLN A 147 22.17 -1.28 -11.56
N LYS A 148 22.89 -1.59 -10.48
CA LYS A 148 24.35 -1.69 -10.46
C LYS A 148 24.86 -3.08 -10.83
N LEU A 149 24.01 -4.10 -10.82
CA LEU A 149 24.39 -5.45 -11.23
C LEU A 149 24.56 -5.55 -12.76
N PRO A 150 25.34 -6.52 -13.27
CA PRO A 150 25.41 -6.83 -14.69
C PRO A 150 24.03 -7.05 -15.30
N GLY A 151 23.76 -6.40 -16.44
CA GLY A 151 22.45 -6.44 -17.10
C GLY A 151 21.31 -5.76 -16.30
N GLY A 152 21.62 -5.01 -15.23
CA GLY A 152 20.63 -4.32 -14.39
C GLY A 152 20.23 -2.93 -14.86
N LYS A 153 21.01 -2.31 -15.77
CA LYS A 153 20.74 -0.98 -16.35
C LYS A 153 19.43 -1.05 -17.16
N GLY A 154 18.32 -0.65 -16.55
CA GLY A 154 16.97 -0.76 -17.12
C GLY A 154 15.96 -1.39 -16.18
N PHE A 155 16.39 -1.94 -15.05
CA PHE A 155 15.46 -2.40 -14.02
C PHE A 155 14.65 -1.22 -13.45
N GLU A 156 13.34 -1.27 -13.61
CA GLU A 156 12.43 -0.22 -13.17
C GLU A 156 11.14 -0.80 -12.61
N CYS A 157 10.61 -0.13 -11.59
CA CYS A 157 9.29 -0.38 -11.03
C CYS A 157 8.67 0.99 -10.73
N CYS A 158 7.78 1.42 -11.61
CA CYS A 158 7.15 2.73 -11.56
C CYS A 158 6.38 2.97 -10.25
N PRO A 159 5.56 2.03 -9.73
CA PRO A 159 4.83 2.23 -8.49
C PRO A 159 5.74 2.56 -7.30
N ILE A 160 6.81 1.78 -7.09
CA ILE A 160 7.78 2.03 -6.01
C ILE A 160 8.45 3.39 -6.15
N THR A 161 8.85 3.76 -7.36
CA THR A 161 9.56 5.03 -7.59
C THR A 161 8.65 6.23 -7.35
N ARG A 162 7.40 6.15 -7.83
CA ARG A 162 6.41 7.22 -7.66
C ARG A 162 6.03 7.39 -6.19
N CYS A 163 5.64 6.31 -5.51
CA CYS A 163 5.31 6.37 -4.07
C CYS A 163 6.50 6.86 -3.22
N ARG A 164 7.74 6.45 -3.53
CA ARG A 164 8.91 6.96 -2.82
C ARG A 164 9.14 8.44 -3.06
N ASN A 165 8.93 8.92 -4.29
CA ASN A 165 9.06 10.34 -4.60
C ASN A 165 7.95 11.15 -3.91
N ASP A 166 6.71 10.68 -3.94
CA ASP A 166 5.58 11.23 -3.18
C ASP A 166 5.80 11.22 -1.66
N LEU A 167 6.79 10.49 -1.13
CA LEU A 167 7.14 10.49 0.30
C LEU A 167 8.31 11.41 0.65
N ILE A 168 9.15 11.76 -0.31
CA ILE A 168 10.39 12.52 -0.09
C ILE A 168 10.30 13.92 -0.67
N GLU A 169 9.57 14.08 -1.77
CA GLU A 169 9.45 15.31 -2.53
C GLU A 169 8.21 16.10 -2.05
N HIS A 170 8.20 16.57 -0.79
CA HIS A 170 7.22 17.60 -0.36
C HIS A 170 7.89 18.72 0.43
N VAL A 171 7.97 19.92 -0.18
CA VAL A 171 7.41 21.21 0.30
C VAL A 171 7.52 22.31 -0.77
N GLU A 172 8.52 22.32 -1.67
CA GLU A 172 8.85 23.59 -2.36
C GLU A 172 8.09 23.88 -3.67
N ASP A 173 7.78 22.89 -4.54
CA ASP A 173 7.33 23.21 -5.91
C ASP A 173 5.93 22.71 -6.34
N ASN A 174 5.21 21.92 -5.52
CA ASN A 174 3.84 21.51 -5.85
C ASN A 174 2.96 21.33 -4.61
N HIS A 175 1.86 22.08 -4.56
CA HIS A 175 0.85 22.19 -3.50
C HIS A 175 0.11 20.89 -3.11
N ALA A 176 0.58 19.72 -3.55
CA ALA A 176 -0.02 18.44 -3.15
C ALA A 176 0.48 18.08 -1.75
N LEU A 177 -0.28 18.46 -0.72
CA LEU A 177 -0.23 17.78 0.57
C LEU A 177 -0.59 16.30 0.34
N TYR A 178 0.18 15.36 0.85
CA TYR A 178 -0.17 13.94 0.81
C TYR A 178 -0.74 13.51 2.15
N SER A 179 -1.70 12.61 2.07
CA SER A 179 -2.42 11.98 3.16
C SER A 179 -2.11 10.48 3.14
N PHE A 180 -2.18 9.84 4.30
CA PHE A 180 -2.07 8.40 4.39
C PHE A 180 -3.47 7.78 4.38
N GLY A 181 -3.57 6.57 3.87
CA GLY A 181 -4.81 5.82 3.92
C GLY A 181 -4.57 4.34 4.12
N TYR A 182 -5.61 3.66 4.56
CA TYR A 182 -5.67 2.21 4.71
C TYR A 182 -6.96 1.69 4.06
N GLY A 183 -7.00 0.40 3.74
CA GLY A 183 -8.19 -0.24 3.19
C GLY A 183 -7.91 -1.59 2.55
N SER A 184 -8.80 -2.01 1.63
CA SER A 184 -8.72 -3.34 1.00
C SER A 184 -7.45 -3.58 0.18
N SER A 185 -6.84 -2.54 -0.41
CA SER A 185 -5.57 -2.64 -1.14
C SER A 185 -4.32 -2.47 -0.25
N GLY A 186 -4.50 -2.44 1.06
CA GLY A 186 -3.46 -2.16 2.04
C GLY A 186 -3.23 -0.67 2.28
N PRO A 187 -2.18 -0.31 3.05
CA PRO A 187 -1.78 1.07 3.27
C PRO A 187 -1.44 1.75 1.95
N ARG A 188 -1.76 3.04 1.82
CA ARG A 188 -1.53 3.82 0.59
C ARG A 188 -1.29 5.28 0.90
N LEU A 189 -0.70 5.96 -0.06
CA LEU A 189 -0.63 7.41 -0.12
C LEU A 189 -1.84 7.94 -0.89
N ARG A 190 -2.36 9.08 -0.50
CA ARG A 190 -3.46 9.75 -1.21
C ARG A 190 -3.16 11.23 -1.31
N PRO A 191 -3.42 11.88 -2.44
CA PRO A 191 -3.38 13.33 -2.47
C PRO A 191 -4.44 13.91 -1.53
N ALA A 192 -4.10 14.96 -0.80
CA ALA A 192 -5.06 15.69 0.04
C ALA A 192 -6.15 16.38 -0.79
N HIS A 193 -5.85 16.71 -2.05
CA HIS A 193 -6.78 17.33 -2.99
C HIS A 193 -6.88 16.52 -4.28
N ALA A 194 -8.09 16.15 -4.67
CA ALA A 194 -8.34 15.45 -5.92
C ALA A 194 -7.97 16.34 -7.13
N GLY A 195 -7.33 15.76 -8.14
CA GLY A 195 -7.00 16.44 -9.41
C GLY A 195 -5.64 17.12 -9.49
N LEU A 196 -4.84 17.14 -8.41
CA LEU A 196 -3.51 17.78 -8.40
C LEU A 196 -2.32 16.85 -8.67
N VAL A 197 -2.54 15.53 -8.74
CA VAL A 197 -1.44 14.56 -8.87
C VAL A 197 -1.51 13.74 -10.14
N LYS A 198 -0.33 13.51 -10.71
CA LYS A 198 -0.09 12.69 -11.90
C LYS A 198 -0.18 11.19 -11.63
N TYR A 199 -0.13 10.78 -10.37
CA TYR A 199 -0.18 9.38 -9.96
C TYR A 199 -1.09 9.19 -8.73
N ASN A 200 -1.90 8.16 -8.76
CA ASN A 200 -2.74 7.74 -7.66
C ASN A 200 -2.22 6.39 -7.15
N ASP A 201 -1.80 6.33 -5.88
CA ASP A 201 -1.30 5.09 -5.29
C ASP A 201 -2.44 4.07 -5.15
N GLU A 202 -2.30 2.95 -5.87
CA GLU A 202 -3.24 1.83 -5.85
C GLU A 202 -3.23 1.09 -4.50
N GLY A 203 -2.16 1.24 -3.73
CA GLY A 203 -1.95 0.68 -2.40
C GLY A 203 -0.80 -0.31 -2.31
N LEU A 204 -0.42 -0.63 -1.07
CA LEU A 204 0.75 -1.45 -0.77
C LEU A 204 0.68 -2.82 -1.43
N ILE A 205 -0.48 -3.47 -1.46
CA ILE A 205 -0.64 -4.82 -2.02
C ILE A 205 -0.35 -4.84 -3.54
N PRO A 206 -1.08 -4.07 -4.39
CA PRO A 206 -0.81 -4.05 -5.82
C PRO A 206 0.62 -3.56 -6.15
N ASN A 207 1.13 -2.56 -5.42
CA ASN A 207 2.50 -2.08 -5.63
C ASN A 207 3.55 -3.13 -5.30
N THR A 208 3.34 -3.89 -4.23
CA THR A 208 4.23 -4.99 -3.84
C THR A 208 4.18 -6.11 -4.84
N LYS A 209 3.00 -6.46 -5.36
CA LYS A 209 2.84 -7.46 -6.42
C LYS A 209 3.61 -7.05 -7.68
N ALA A 210 3.42 -5.82 -8.15
CA ALA A 210 4.14 -5.30 -9.32
C ALA A 210 5.66 -5.32 -9.11
N PHE A 211 6.13 -5.03 -7.89
CA PHE A 211 7.56 -5.07 -7.58
C PHE A 211 8.11 -6.51 -7.54
N VAL A 212 7.39 -7.44 -6.92
CA VAL A 212 7.74 -8.87 -6.91
C VAL A 212 7.82 -9.43 -8.33
N GLU A 213 6.84 -9.12 -9.19
CA GLU A 213 6.82 -9.56 -10.59
C GLU A 213 8.01 -8.99 -11.38
N ALA A 214 8.34 -7.72 -11.19
CA ALA A 214 9.52 -7.10 -11.81
C ALA A 214 10.82 -7.79 -11.35
N LEU A 215 10.95 -8.06 -10.06
CA LEU A 215 12.12 -8.74 -9.48
C LEU A 215 12.26 -10.16 -10.02
N LEU A 216 11.16 -10.93 -10.06
CA LEU A 216 11.15 -12.27 -10.63
C LEU A 216 11.61 -12.24 -12.08
N LYS A 217 10.98 -11.40 -12.91
CA LYS A 217 11.36 -11.23 -14.32
C LYS A 217 12.85 -10.95 -14.47
N LYS A 218 13.42 -10.09 -13.61
CA LYS A 218 14.84 -9.72 -13.68
C LYS A 218 15.80 -10.86 -13.33
N PHE A 219 15.44 -11.73 -12.40
CA PHE A 219 16.32 -12.81 -11.94
C PHE A 219 16.09 -14.14 -12.67
N THR A 220 14.99 -14.27 -13.44
CA THR A 220 14.71 -15.45 -14.26
C THR A 220 15.00 -15.25 -15.75
N SER A 221 15.14 -14.00 -16.22
CA SER A 221 15.58 -13.67 -17.59
C SER A 221 17.09 -13.77 -17.73
#